data_AF-A0A957NHN5-F1
#
_entry.id   AF-A0A957NHN5-F1
#
_cell.length_a   1.000
_cell.length_b   1.000
_cell.length_c   1.000
_cell.angle_alpha   90.00
_cell.angle_beta   90.00
_cell.angle_gamma   90.00
#
_symmetry.space_group_name_H-M   'P 1'
#
loop_
_entity.id
_entity.type
_entity.pdbx_description
1 polymer ?
#
loop_
_entity_poly.entity_id
_entity_poly.type
_entity_poly.pdbx_seq_one_letter_code
_entity_poly.pdbx_strand_id
1 'polypeptide(L)'
;MLSLLFRLGALALIDAITIYLVYNFFNDGVYQLAIVLALITFLINLVFLREDLYPVRWVSPGLALMILIVVYPILFTVYISFTNYGDGHLLTKPVVIEQIESRTYLPEDAKVYDWTAYVSGDGQYILYLQDPADGEAFIVRPGQAVEPIDAAEPPATIDGYQQLDRIQRLQHTAALTALRFGEPPL
;
A
#
# COMPACT_ATOMS: atom_id res chain seq x y z
N MET A 1 5.83 -36.86 33.74
CA MET A 1 6.41 -36.76 32.39
C MET A 1 5.46 -36.12 31.38
N LEU A 2 4.21 -36.59 31.25
CA LEU A 2 3.23 -36.04 30.30
C LEU A 2 2.96 -34.53 30.48
N SER A 3 2.82 -34.06 31.74
CA SER A 3 2.61 -32.64 32.04
C SER A 3 3.76 -31.73 31.63
N LEU A 4 5.00 -32.23 31.72
CA LEU A 4 6.21 -31.49 31.34
C LEU A 4 6.31 -31.37 29.82
N LEU A 5 6.03 -32.45 29.08
CA LEU A 5 6.00 -32.44 27.62
C LEU A 5 4.91 -31.51 27.09
N PHE A 6 3.72 -31.53 27.69
CA PHE A 6 2.65 -30.61 27.32
C PHE A 6 3.03 -29.14 27.57
N ARG A 7 3.64 -28.84 28.72
CA ARG A 7 4.12 -27.48 29.04
C ARG A 7 5.15 -26.98 28.03
N LEU A 8 6.16 -27.80 27.73
CA LEU A 8 7.21 -27.43 26.77
C LEU A 8 6.67 -27.33 25.34
N GLY A 9 5.76 -28.22 24.94
CA GLY A 9 5.10 -28.14 23.63
C GLY A 9 4.27 -26.87 23.47
N ALA A 10 3.51 -26.48 24.50
CA ALA A 10 2.75 -25.24 24.49
C ALA A 10 3.65 -23.99 24.41
N LEU A 11 4.75 -23.96 25.17
CA LEU A 11 5.73 -22.88 25.09
C LEU A 11 6.39 -22.80 23.72
N ALA A 12 6.84 -23.93 23.18
CA ALA A 12 7.46 -23.97 21.84
C ALA A 12 6.51 -23.47 20.75
N LEU A 13 5.21 -23.78 20.85
CA LEU A 13 4.20 -23.26 19.93
C LEU A 13 4.04 -21.73 20.06
N ILE A 14 3.95 -21.21 21.28
CA ILE A 14 3.86 -19.77 21.55
C ILE A 14 5.11 -19.04 21.03
N ASP A 15 6.29 -19.63 21.24
CA ASP A 15 7.56 -19.08 20.77
C ASP A 15 7.63 -19.07 19.24
N ALA A 16 7.25 -20.16 18.58
CA ALA A 16 7.22 -20.23 17.13
C ALA A 16 6.30 -19.16 16.52
N ILE A 17 5.09 -19.00 17.08
CA ILE A 17 4.14 -17.95 16.67
C ILE A 17 4.75 -16.57 16.94
N THR A 18 5.31 -16.36 18.13
CA THR A 18 5.91 -15.06 18.50
C THR A 18 7.05 -14.69 17.56
N ILE A 19 7.98 -15.61 17.29
CA ILE A 19 9.13 -15.37 16.42
C ILE A 19 8.65 -15.01 15.01
N TYR A 20 7.65 -15.72 14.49
CA TYR A 20 7.04 -15.40 13.20
C TYR A 20 6.42 -14.00 13.19
N LEU A 21 5.67 -13.63 14.23
CA LEU A 21 5.05 -12.30 14.33
C LEU A 21 6.11 -11.19 14.47
N VAL A 22 7.11 -11.40 15.31
CA VAL A 22 8.23 -10.46 15.49
C VAL A 22 8.96 -10.25 14.17
N TYR A 23 9.27 -11.31 13.43
CA TYR A 23 9.90 -11.22 12.11
C TYR A 23 9.08 -10.35 11.15
N ASN A 24 7.77 -10.59 11.05
CA ASN A 24 6.90 -9.77 10.20
C ASN A 24 6.84 -8.32 10.65
N PHE A 25 6.70 -8.04 11.96
CA PHE A 25 6.67 -6.66 12.46
C PHE A 25 7.97 -5.89 12.21
N PHE A 26 9.12 -6.57 12.21
CA PHE A 26 10.38 -5.93 11.80
C PHE A 26 10.37 -5.58 10.31
N ASN A 27 9.83 -6.44 9.44
CA ASN A 27 9.70 -6.17 8.01
C ASN A 27 8.70 -5.04 7.71
N ASP A 28 7.62 -4.97 8.48
CA ASP A 28 6.57 -3.95 8.36
C ASP A 28 6.98 -2.59 9.00
N GLY A 29 8.14 -2.53 9.67
CA GLY A 29 8.65 -1.32 10.32
C GLY A 29 8.03 -0.99 11.69
N VAL A 30 7.26 -1.91 12.28
CA VAL A 30 6.57 -1.74 13.57
C VAL A 30 7.43 -2.27 14.73
N TYR A 31 8.59 -1.64 14.93
CA TYR A 31 9.61 -2.13 15.86
C TYR A 31 9.18 -2.14 17.33
N GLN A 32 8.40 -1.14 17.76
CA GLN A 32 8.00 -0.99 19.16
C GLN A 32 7.15 -2.17 19.64
N LEU A 33 6.17 -2.58 18.82
CA LEU A 33 5.31 -3.72 19.12
C LEU A 33 6.09 -5.03 19.08
N ALA A 34 7.01 -5.18 18.13
CA ALA A 34 7.89 -6.35 18.03
C ALA A 34 8.71 -6.55 19.31
N ILE A 35 9.34 -5.47 19.82
CA ILE A 35 10.13 -5.50 21.05
C ILE A 35 9.27 -5.89 22.27
N VAL A 36 8.07 -5.30 22.39
CA VAL A 36 7.16 -5.59 23.51
C VAL A 36 6.70 -7.03 23.48
N LEU A 37 6.32 -7.55 22.32
CA LEU A 37 5.89 -8.93 22.16
C LEU A 37 7.03 -9.91 22.50
N ALA A 38 8.24 -9.65 21.99
CA ALA A 38 9.43 -10.43 22.32
C ALA A 38 9.74 -10.41 23.82
N LEU A 39 9.63 -9.25 24.48
CA LEU A 39 9.82 -9.11 25.91
C LEU A 39 8.79 -9.90 26.71
N ILE A 40 7.50 -9.82 26.35
CA ILE A 40 6.43 -10.59 27.01
C ILE A 40 6.72 -12.10 26.90
N THR A 41 7.02 -12.58 25.70
CA THR A 41 7.31 -14.01 25.47
C THR A 41 8.56 -14.46 26.20
N PHE A 42 9.60 -13.61 26.27
CA PHE A 42 10.78 -13.86 27.09
C PHE A 42 10.44 -14.00 28.58
N LEU A 43 9.62 -13.09 29.13
CA LEU A 43 9.18 -13.14 30.52
C LEU A 43 8.32 -14.37 30.83
N ILE A 44 7.43 -14.76 29.90
CA ILE A 44 6.64 -15.99 30.02
C ILE A 44 7.58 -17.21 30.07
N ASN A 45 8.53 -17.31 29.16
CA ASN A 45 9.53 -18.39 29.19
C ASN A 45 10.28 -18.43 30.52
N LEU A 46 10.75 -17.27 31.01
CA LEU A 46 11.45 -17.18 32.29
C LEU A 46 10.61 -17.72 33.47
N VAL A 47 9.33 -17.37 33.52
CA VAL A 47 8.39 -17.78 34.59
C VAL A 47 8.01 -19.27 34.51
N PHE A 48 7.85 -19.81 33.31
CA PHE A 48 7.45 -21.20 33.12
C PHE A 48 8.62 -22.19 33.14
N LEU A 49 9.84 -21.76 32.82
CA LEU A 49 11.04 -22.60 32.91
C LEU A 49 11.62 -22.66 34.33
N ARG A 50 11.58 -21.56 35.10
CA ARG A 50 12.08 -21.55 36.49
C ARG A 50 11.05 -22.13 37.45
N GLU A 51 11.46 -23.07 38.30
CA GLU A 51 10.59 -23.70 39.31
C GLU A 51 10.25 -22.75 40.46
N ASP A 52 11.20 -21.89 40.85
CA ASP A 52 11.03 -20.91 41.94
C ASP A 52 9.94 -19.87 41.67
N LEU A 53 9.59 -19.65 40.39
CA LEU A 53 8.57 -18.69 39.96
C LEU A 53 7.17 -19.31 39.86
N TYR A 54 6.94 -20.48 40.48
CA TYR A 54 5.65 -21.16 40.45
C TYR A 54 4.45 -20.26 40.81
N PRO A 55 4.50 -19.39 41.85
CA PRO A 55 3.37 -18.50 42.17
C PRO A 55 3.06 -17.50 41.05
N VAL A 56 4.07 -17.02 40.34
CA VAL A 56 3.94 -16.01 39.29
C VAL A 56 3.25 -16.57 38.04
N ARG A 57 3.33 -17.89 37.80
CA ARG A 57 2.67 -18.54 36.65
C ARG A 57 1.18 -18.26 36.59
N TRP A 58 0.52 -18.20 37.74
CA TRP A 58 -0.93 -17.94 37.84
C TRP A 58 -1.31 -16.51 37.42
N VAL A 59 -0.42 -15.54 37.62
CA VAL A 59 -0.65 -14.13 37.27
C VAL A 59 -0.07 -13.80 35.90
N SER A 60 0.85 -14.61 35.38
CA SER A 60 1.58 -14.36 34.14
C SER A 60 0.71 -14.04 32.92
N PRO A 61 -0.47 -14.66 32.68
CA PRO A 61 -1.31 -14.27 31.54
C PRO A 61 -1.89 -12.88 31.72
N GLY A 62 -2.27 -12.52 32.95
CA GLY A 62 -2.75 -11.17 33.29
C GLY A 62 -1.65 -10.12 33.18
N LEU A 63 -0.42 -10.45 33.62
CA LEU A 63 0.73 -9.58 33.46
C LEU A 63 1.09 -9.35 31.99
N ALA A 64 1.02 -10.39 31.16
CA ALA A 64 1.23 -10.26 29.72
C ALA A 64 0.23 -9.29 29.09
N LEU A 65 -1.07 -9.43 29.39
CA LEU A 65 -2.09 -8.48 28.94
C LEU A 65 -1.86 -7.07 29.49
N MET A 66 -1.51 -6.94 30.76
CA MET A 66 -1.24 -5.65 31.39
C MET A 66 -0.06 -4.94 30.69
N ILE A 67 1.02 -5.66 30.39
CA ILE A 67 2.15 -5.10 29.66
C ILE A 67 1.71 -4.63 28.27
N LEU A 68 0.95 -5.46 27.56
CA LEU A 68 0.55 -5.17 26.18
C LEU A 68 -0.50 -4.04 26.07
N ILE A 69 -1.47 -3.98 26.97
CA ILE A 69 -2.64 -3.10 26.84
C ILE A 69 -2.50 -1.85 27.70
N VAL A 70 -1.74 -1.89 28.80
CA VAL A 70 -1.61 -0.75 29.73
C VAL A 70 -0.21 -0.15 29.66
N VAL A 71 0.83 -0.95 29.90
CA VAL A 71 2.21 -0.44 29.98
C VAL A 71 2.68 0.05 28.62
N TYR A 72 2.39 -0.70 27.54
CA TYR A 72 2.80 -0.33 26.19
C TYR A 72 2.21 1.02 25.74
N PRO A 73 0.90 1.30 25.83
CA PRO A 73 0.38 2.62 25.45
C PRO A 73 0.95 3.77 26.28
N ILE A 74 1.24 3.56 27.56
CA ILE A 74 1.87 4.57 28.42
C ILE A 74 3.28 4.89 27.90
N LEU A 75 4.11 3.86 27.69
CA LEU A 75 5.46 4.04 27.15
C LEU A 75 5.45 4.64 25.74
N PHE A 76 4.50 4.23 24.90
CA PHE A 76 4.32 4.79 23.57
C PHE A 76 3.95 6.27 23.62
N THR A 77 3.08 6.67 24.54
CA THR A 77 2.73 8.09 24.74
C THR A 77 3.96 8.91 25.16
N VAL A 78 4.76 8.38 26.09
CA VAL A 78 6.01 9.00 26.50
C VAL A 78 7.00 9.09 25.33
N TYR A 79 7.13 8.04 24.52
CA TYR A 79 7.98 8.08 23.33
C TYR A 79 7.53 9.16 22.35
N ILE A 80 6.22 9.21 22.05
CA ILE A 80 5.64 10.19 21.13
C ILE A 80 5.84 11.62 21.64
N SER A 81 5.84 11.86 22.95
CA SER A 81 6.07 13.21 23.50
C SER A 81 7.48 13.76 23.24
N PHE A 82 8.45 12.90 22.91
CA PHE A 82 9.78 13.30 22.45
C PHE A 82 9.87 13.50 20.93
N THR A 83 8.79 13.29 20.19
CA THR A 83 8.73 13.43 18.73
C THR A 83 7.83 14.59 18.33
N ASN A 84 8.01 15.11 17.10
CA ASN A 84 7.10 16.10 16.52
C ASN A 84 5.89 15.43 15.82
N TYR A 85 5.30 14.42 16.46
CA TYR A 85 4.12 13.75 15.92
C TYR A 85 2.86 14.54 16.31
N GLY A 86 2.17 15.09 15.32
CA GLY A 86 1.03 15.97 15.52
C GLY A 86 0.39 16.41 14.21
N ASP A 87 -0.49 17.39 14.28
CA ASP A 87 -1.14 17.96 13.09
C ASP A 87 -0.09 18.52 12.12
N GLY A 88 -0.12 18.07 10.86
CA GLY A 88 0.90 18.35 9.84
C GLY A 88 2.11 17.39 9.78
N HIS A 89 2.29 16.47 10.74
CA HIS A 89 3.42 15.53 10.79
C HIS A 89 2.99 14.09 11.11
N LEU A 90 1.92 13.64 10.45
CA LEU A 90 1.33 12.31 10.69
C LEU A 90 2.02 11.19 9.90
N LEU A 91 2.58 11.53 8.73
CA LEU A 91 3.14 10.57 7.79
C LEU A 91 4.65 10.49 7.94
N THR A 92 5.19 9.31 7.67
CA THR A 92 6.65 9.12 7.62
C THR A 92 7.21 9.80 6.38
N LYS A 93 8.47 10.26 6.48
CA LYS A 93 9.19 10.89 5.36
C LYS A 93 9.07 10.14 4.01
N PRO A 94 9.32 8.81 3.92
CA PRO A 94 9.22 8.11 2.64
C PRO A 94 7.81 8.19 2.04
N VAL A 95 6.77 8.05 2.86
CA VAL A 95 5.37 8.15 2.41
C VAL A 95 5.05 9.55 1.89
N VAL A 96 5.55 10.59 2.58
CA VAL A 96 5.34 11.99 2.13
C VAL A 96 6.06 12.27 0.81
N ILE A 97 7.28 11.75 0.63
CA ILE A 97 8.02 11.90 -0.63
C ILE A 97 7.24 11.27 -1.78
N GLU A 98 6.84 10.02 -1.64
CA GLU A 98 6.04 9.32 -2.65
C GLU A 98 4.74 10.09 -2.97
N GLN A 99 4.03 10.56 -1.94
CA GLN A 99 2.80 11.33 -2.13
C GLN A 99 3.03 12.67 -2.85
N ILE A 100 4.17 13.34 -2.62
CA ILE A 100 4.49 14.61 -3.31
C ILE A 100 4.90 14.32 -4.75
N GLU A 101 5.73 13.30 -4.97
CA GLU A 101 6.18 12.88 -6.31
C GLU A 101 5.02 12.37 -7.17
N SER A 102 3.99 11.78 -6.57
CA SER A 102 2.79 11.32 -7.28
C SER A 102 1.84 12.46 -7.68
N ARG A 103 2.06 13.70 -7.22
CA ARG A 103 1.19 14.83 -7.58
C ARG A 103 1.48 15.28 -9.00
N THR A 104 0.43 15.27 -9.82
CA THR A 104 0.46 15.89 -11.15
C THR A 104 -0.20 17.26 -11.07
N TYR A 105 0.39 18.25 -11.73
CA TYR A 105 -0.22 19.56 -11.94
C TYR A 105 -0.42 19.77 -13.45
N LEU A 106 -1.39 20.62 -13.79
CA LEU A 106 -1.61 21.06 -15.16
C LEU A 106 -0.88 22.41 -15.32
N PRO A 107 0.16 22.50 -16.18
CA PRO A 107 0.81 23.77 -16.50
C PRO A 107 -0.18 24.81 -17.03
N GLU A 108 0.10 26.11 -16.84
CA GLU A 108 -0.77 27.20 -17.32
C GLU A 108 -0.93 27.22 -18.85
N ASP A 109 0.08 26.72 -19.56
CA ASP A 109 0.16 26.59 -21.02
C ASP A 109 -0.24 25.20 -21.52
N ALA A 110 -0.72 24.31 -20.65
CA ALA A 110 -1.07 22.96 -21.04
C ALA A 110 -2.34 22.91 -21.90
N LYS A 111 -2.24 22.25 -23.06
CA LYS A 111 -3.39 21.91 -23.89
C LYS A 111 -4.18 20.75 -23.28
N VAL A 112 -5.48 20.96 -23.11
CA VAL A 112 -6.43 19.93 -22.65
C VAL A 112 -7.16 19.38 -23.86
N TYR A 113 -7.10 18.05 -24.05
CA TYR A 113 -7.74 17.38 -25.17
C TYR A 113 -8.99 16.63 -24.71
N ASP A 114 -10.02 16.65 -25.56
CA ASP A 114 -11.13 15.70 -25.44
C ASP A 114 -10.65 14.33 -25.91
N TRP A 115 -10.97 13.28 -25.17
CA TRP A 115 -10.46 11.93 -25.46
C TRP A 115 -11.58 10.92 -25.64
N THR A 116 -11.35 10.01 -26.59
CA THR A 116 -12.18 8.83 -26.85
C THR A 116 -11.27 7.61 -26.85
N ALA A 117 -11.61 6.60 -26.04
CA ALA A 117 -10.83 5.38 -25.93
C ALA A 117 -11.35 4.28 -26.84
N TYR A 118 -10.42 3.49 -27.38
CA TYR A 118 -10.69 2.34 -28.24
C TYR A 118 -9.94 1.12 -27.72
N VAL A 119 -10.48 -0.07 -28.00
CA VAL A 119 -9.89 -1.36 -27.62
C VAL A 119 -9.78 -2.28 -28.83
N SER A 120 -8.66 -2.98 -28.97
CA SER A 120 -8.47 -4.05 -29.96
C SER A 120 -8.99 -5.39 -29.42
N GLY A 121 -9.30 -6.33 -30.31
CA GLY A 121 -9.62 -7.72 -29.93
C GLY A 121 -8.54 -8.39 -29.07
N ASP A 122 -7.29 -7.93 -29.18
CA ASP A 122 -6.14 -8.40 -28.39
C ASP A 122 -5.98 -7.67 -27.03
N GLY A 123 -6.92 -6.78 -26.68
CA GLY A 123 -6.91 -6.05 -25.40
C GLY A 123 -5.97 -4.85 -25.33
N GLN A 124 -5.45 -4.40 -26.47
CA GLN A 124 -4.64 -3.17 -26.56
C GLN A 124 -5.53 -1.93 -26.63
N TYR A 125 -5.06 -0.80 -26.09
CA TYR A 125 -5.79 0.45 -26.05
C TYR A 125 -5.13 1.53 -26.91
N ILE A 126 -5.95 2.33 -27.58
CA ILE A 126 -5.53 3.58 -28.22
C ILE A 126 -6.49 4.70 -27.78
N LEU A 127 -5.99 5.93 -27.74
CA LEU A 127 -6.84 7.10 -27.55
C LEU A 127 -6.87 7.94 -28.82
N TYR A 128 -8.06 8.39 -29.15
CA TYR A 128 -8.28 9.52 -30.04
C TYR A 128 -8.37 10.78 -29.17
N LEU A 129 -7.54 11.77 -29.46
CA LEU A 129 -7.49 13.07 -28.80
C LEU A 129 -7.94 14.15 -29.78
N GLN A 130 -8.72 15.11 -29.31
CA GLN A 130 -9.14 16.26 -30.11
C GLN A 130 -8.86 17.55 -29.35
N ASP A 131 -8.22 18.51 -30.00
CA ASP A 131 -8.02 19.85 -29.47
C ASP A 131 -9.33 20.63 -29.60
N PRO A 132 -9.96 21.07 -28.49
CA PRO A 132 -11.20 21.82 -28.54
C PRO A 132 -11.04 23.24 -29.11
N ALA A 133 -9.82 23.79 -29.17
CA ALA A 133 -9.56 25.12 -29.69
C ALA A 133 -9.39 25.12 -31.22
N ASP A 134 -8.57 24.20 -31.73
CA ASP A 134 -8.14 24.17 -33.14
C ASP A 134 -8.88 23.09 -33.96
N GLY A 135 -9.54 22.14 -33.30
CA GLY A 135 -10.25 21.02 -33.91
C GLY A 135 -9.33 19.90 -34.43
N GLU A 136 -8.01 20.06 -34.28
CA GLU A 136 -7.01 19.05 -34.68
C GLU A 136 -7.20 17.77 -33.86
N ALA A 137 -7.13 16.63 -34.56
CA ALA A 137 -7.28 15.32 -33.97
C ALA A 137 -5.99 14.51 -34.06
N PHE A 138 -5.75 13.70 -33.03
CA PHE A 138 -4.56 12.89 -32.88
C PHE A 138 -4.92 11.49 -32.41
N ILE A 139 -4.14 10.50 -32.84
CA ILE A 139 -4.13 9.15 -32.30
C ILE A 139 -2.88 8.99 -31.45
N VAL A 140 -3.06 8.48 -30.24
CA VAL A 140 -1.96 8.14 -29.35
C VAL A 140 -2.05 6.68 -28.95
N ARG A 141 -0.92 5.99 -29.09
CA ARG A 141 -0.73 4.61 -28.63
C ARG A 141 0.25 4.62 -27.45
N PRO A 142 0.17 3.66 -26.52
CA PRO A 142 1.12 3.57 -25.41
C PRO A 142 2.55 3.43 -25.93
N GLY A 143 3.44 4.36 -25.54
CA GLY A 143 4.86 4.33 -25.90
C GLY A 143 5.19 4.61 -27.38
N GLN A 144 4.26 5.17 -28.15
CA GLN A 144 4.50 5.63 -29.52
C GLN A 144 4.31 7.14 -29.64
N ALA A 145 4.93 7.73 -30.65
CA ALA A 145 4.74 9.14 -31.00
C ALA A 145 3.26 9.43 -31.36
N VAL A 146 2.86 10.67 -31.15
CA VAL A 146 1.52 11.17 -31.46
C VAL A 146 1.35 11.24 -32.98
N GLU A 147 0.30 10.63 -33.52
CA GLU A 147 -0.01 10.63 -34.95
C GLU A 147 -1.20 11.55 -35.25
N PRO A 148 -1.08 12.57 -36.11
CA PRO A 148 -2.22 13.38 -36.51
C PRO A 148 -3.20 12.59 -37.38
N ILE A 149 -4.50 12.82 -37.19
CA ILE A 149 -5.57 12.23 -38.01
C ILE A 149 -6.51 13.33 -38.53
N ASP A 150 -6.85 13.26 -39.82
CA ASP A 150 -7.83 14.15 -40.45
C ASP A 150 -9.24 13.56 -40.30
N ALA A 151 -9.73 13.52 -39.06
CA ALA A 151 -11.09 13.11 -38.73
C ALA A 151 -11.71 14.16 -37.80
N ALA A 152 -12.81 14.78 -38.22
CA ALA A 152 -13.50 15.79 -37.42
C ALA A 152 -14.30 15.18 -36.25
N GLU A 153 -14.74 13.92 -36.39
CA GLU A 153 -15.46 13.15 -35.38
C GLU A 153 -14.75 11.83 -35.10
N PRO A 154 -14.81 11.30 -33.85
CA PRO A 154 -14.23 10.00 -33.53
C PRO A 154 -14.92 8.89 -34.35
N PRO A 155 -14.21 8.20 -35.26
CA PRO A 155 -14.81 7.15 -36.06
C PRO A 155 -15.16 5.93 -35.19
N ALA A 156 -16.13 5.10 -35.61
CA ALA A 156 -16.52 3.91 -34.84
C ALA A 156 -15.40 2.86 -34.69
N THR A 157 -14.48 2.83 -35.66
CA THR A 157 -13.33 1.93 -35.68
C THR A 157 -12.09 2.64 -36.21
N ILE A 158 -10.93 2.38 -35.59
CA ILE A 158 -9.61 2.89 -36.02
C ILE A 158 -8.67 1.69 -36.06
N ASP A 159 -8.04 1.37 -37.19
CA ASP A 159 -7.05 0.29 -37.32
C ASP A 159 -7.44 -1.07 -36.70
N GLY A 160 -8.74 -1.42 -36.72
CA GLY A 160 -9.27 -2.64 -36.10
C GLY A 160 -9.59 -2.53 -34.60
N TYR A 161 -9.35 -1.38 -33.97
CA TYR A 161 -9.81 -1.05 -32.63
C TYR A 161 -11.25 -0.56 -32.65
N GLN A 162 -12.07 -1.00 -31.70
CA GLN A 162 -13.45 -0.59 -31.53
C GLN A 162 -13.57 0.50 -30.47
N GLN A 163 -14.39 1.50 -30.74
CA GLN A 163 -14.68 2.58 -29.80
C GLN A 163 -15.36 2.03 -28.55
N LEU A 164 -14.87 2.41 -27.37
CA LEU A 164 -15.49 2.05 -26.10
C LEU A 164 -16.71 2.93 -25.84
N ASP A 165 -17.85 2.30 -25.58
CA ASP A 165 -19.05 3.01 -25.13
C ASP A 165 -18.86 3.58 -23.70
N ARG A 166 -19.85 4.32 -23.20
CA ARG A 166 -19.77 4.91 -21.85
C ARG A 166 -19.63 3.87 -20.73
N ILE A 167 -20.33 2.73 -20.80
CA ILE A 167 -20.30 1.66 -19.79
C ILE A 167 -18.97 0.91 -19.86
N GLN A 168 -18.53 0.56 -21.06
CA GLN A 168 -17.27 -0.12 -21.31
C GLN A 168 -16.09 0.77 -20.86
N ARG A 169 -16.11 2.08 -21.15
CA ARG A 169 -15.08 3.00 -20.66
C ARG A 169 -14.93 2.93 -19.14
N LEU A 170 -16.04 2.90 -18.39
CA LEU A 170 -15.99 2.78 -16.92
C LEU A 170 -15.37 1.46 -16.45
N GLN A 171 -15.61 0.36 -17.16
CA GLN A 171 -15.00 -0.94 -16.88
C GLN A 171 -13.50 -0.94 -17.19
N HIS A 172 -13.08 -0.21 -18.21
CA HIS A 172 -11.70 -0.12 -18.66
C HIS A 172 -10.90 1.05 -18.05
N THR A 173 -11.53 1.93 -17.26
CA THR A 173 -10.89 3.14 -16.70
C THR A 173 -9.60 2.82 -15.96
N ALA A 174 -9.59 1.78 -15.12
CA ALA A 174 -8.41 1.42 -14.32
C ALA A 174 -7.20 1.02 -15.21
N ALA A 175 -7.46 0.37 -16.35
CA ALA A 175 -6.42 0.02 -17.31
C ALA A 175 -5.96 1.26 -18.10
N LEU A 176 -6.91 2.12 -18.50
CA LEU A 176 -6.62 3.34 -19.25
C LEU A 176 -5.80 4.35 -18.43
N THR A 177 -6.09 4.53 -17.13
CA THR A 177 -5.37 5.47 -16.27
C THR A 177 -3.99 4.96 -15.84
N ALA A 178 -3.76 3.65 -15.87
CA ALA A 178 -2.45 3.05 -15.60
C ALA A 178 -1.47 3.21 -16.78
N LEU A 179 -1.99 3.41 -17.99
CA LEU A 179 -1.18 3.58 -19.19
C LEU A 179 -0.79 5.05 -19.40
N ARG A 180 0.44 5.25 -19.87
CA ARG A 180 0.91 6.55 -20.39
C ARG A 180 0.82 6.49 -21.91
N PHE A 181 0.13 7.46 -22.50
CA PHE A 181 -0.02 7.60 -23.94
C PHE A 181 0.88 8.71 -24.46
N GLY A 182 1.53 8.49 -25.60
CA GLY A 182 2.57 9.37 -26.12
C GLY A 182 3.97 9.07 -25.57
N GLU A 183 4.96 9.77 -26.09
CA GLU A 183 6.32 9.76 -25.55
C GLU A 183 6.44 10.74 -24.36
N PRO A 184 7.12 10.36 -23.27
CA PRO A 184 7.36 11.28 -22.18
C PRO A 184 8.23 12.46 -22.66
N PRO A 185 7.93 13.70 -22.24
CA PRO A 185 8.83 14.82 -22.49
C PRO A 185 10.18 14.55 -21.82
N LEU A 186 11.28 14.75 -22.57
CA LEU A 186 12.66 14.61 -22.10
C LEU A 186 13.00 15.57 -20.95
#